data_AF-A0A2E3BZN7-F1
#
_entry.id   AF-A0A2E3BZN7-F1
#
_cell.length_a   1.000
_cell.length_b   1.000
_cell.length_c   1.000
_cell.angle_alpha   90.00
_cell.angle_beta   90.00
_cell.angle_gamma   90.00
#
_symmetry.space_group_name_H-M   'P 1'
#
loop_
_entity.id
_entity.type
_entity.pdbx_description
1 polymer ?
#
loop_
_entity_poly.entity_id
_entity_poly.type
_entity_poly.pdbx_seq_one_letter_code
_entity_poly.pdbx_strand_id
1 'polypeptide(L)'
;MANQFKYQTSNFKTRPTFLLRCNKSSLRWYNNTNYKELYRQIKVKNKSYTKNDLINDQKIRGEDVAQIMCEDINRKLILLDGSVGRMLYQILDGIYLIKPKLINKAKIIVPEIDAKVHLEHLKNFPKSCSCVYEDIHVTIRKYHRQNPIVYANFCKIEGAKGIRKIGRIINDYGIQDFIVSFLNRGMPTLNNLIAKNFQNYTRTKLDRGNFVTFFMKRK
;
A
#
# COMPACT_ATOMS: atom_id res chain seq x y z
N MET A 1 -2.93 -23.16 27.88
CA MET A 1 -1.87 -22.31 28.47
C MET A 1 -1.60 -21.17 27.52
N ALA A 2 -1.96 -19.95 27.90
CA ALA A 2 -1.92 -18.76 27.06
C ALA A 2 -0.54 -18.09 27.12
N ASN A 3 0.19 -18.07 26.00
CA ASN A 3 1.40 -17.26 25.86
C ASN A 3 1.01 -15.81 25.61
N GLN A 4 1.01 -15.02 26.68
CA GLN A 4 0.96 -13.56 26.63
C GLN A 4 2.26 -13.03 26.01
N PHE A 5 2.19 -12.53 24.78
CA PHE A 5 3.24 -11.69 24.22
C PHE A 5 3.29 -10.36 24.98
N LYS A 6 4.26 -10.22 25.88
CA LYS A 6 4.61 -8.95 26.50
C LYS A 6 5.12 -7.98 25.41
N TYR A 7 4.31 -7.00 25.06
CA TYR A 7 4.77 -5.84 24.32
C TYR A 7 5.65 -4.98 25.24
N GLN A 8 6.96 -5.03 25.03
CA GLN A 8 7.86 -4.02 25.60
C GLN A 8 7.60 -2.70 24.88
N THR A 9 6.88 -1.78 25.52
CA THR A 9 6.86 -0.37 25.16
C THR A 9 8.19 0.23 25.58
N SER A 10 9.17 0.27 24.67
CA SER A 10 10.39 1.02 24.90
C SER A 10 10.07 2.52 24.85
N ASN A 11 10.26 3.19 25.98
CA ASN A 11 10.19 4.64 26.13
C ASN A 11 11.29 5.31 25.30
N PHE A 12 11.03 5.54 24.02
CA PHE A 12 11.85 6.44 23.22
C PHE A 12 11.45 7.88 23.51
N LYS A 13 12.28 8.57 24.30
CA LYS A 13 12.26 10.03 24.41
C LYS A 13 12.32 10.64 23.00
N THR A 14 11.25 11.35 22.65
CA THR A 14 11.04 12.04 21.38
C THR A 14 12.13 13.09 21.13
N ARG A 15 13.16 12.74 20.35
CA ARG A 15 13.88 13.76 19.59
C ARG A 15 12.91 14.32 18.53
N PRO A 16 12.86 15.64 18.30
CA PRO A 16 11.90 16.20 17.35
C PRO A 16 12.22 15.68 15.94
N THR A 17 11.37 14.78 15.45
CA THR A 17 11.40 14.17 14.10
C THR A 17 11.21 15.17 12.95
N PHE A 18 11.17 16.48 13.23
CA PHE A 18 10.94 17.54 12.25
C PHE A 18 12.09 17.71 11.25
N LEU A 19 13.34 17.43 11.63
CA LEU A 19 14.51 17.64 10.76
C LEU A 19 14.78 16.50 9.76
N LEU A 20 14.06 15.38 9.85
CA LEU A 20 14.31 14.19 9.02
C LEU A 20 13.34 14.03 7.85
N ARG A 21 12.35 14.91 7.71
CA ARG A 21 11.31 14.77 6.68
C ARG A 21 11.72 15.43 5.36
N CYS A 22 11.51 14.71 4.27
CA CYS A 22 11.58 15.28 2.93
C CYS A 22 10.59 16.46 2.80
N ASN A 23 11.08 17.63 2.39
CA ASN A 23 10.25 18.80 2.17
C ASN A 23 9.83 18.97 0.69
N LYS A 24 10.05 17.96 -0.14
CA LYS A 24 9.67 18.02 -1.56
C LYS A 24 8.15 17.85 -1.70
N SER A 25 7.55 18.66 -2.56
CA SER A 25 6.19 18.40 -3.06
C SER A 25 6.14 17.07 -3.81
N SER A 26 4.96 16.49 -3.94
CA SER A 26 4.74 15.22 -4.66
C SER A 26 5.19 15.32 -6.10
N LEU A 27 4.90 16.43 -6.78
CA LEU A 27 5.36 16.69 -8.15
C LEU A 27 6.88 16.75 -8.24
N ARG A 28 7.53 17.49 -7.34
CA ARG A 28 9.00 17.60 -7.34
C ARG A 28 9.66 16.28 -7.01
N TRP A 29 9.09 15.51 -6.09
CA TRP A 29 9.58 14.18 -5.76
C TRP A 29 9.43 13.24 -6.96
N TYR A 30 8.25 13.19 -7.57
CA TYR A 30 7.96 12.37 -8.74
C TYR A 30 8.92 12.66 -9.90
N ASN A 31 9.10 13.94 -10.27
CA ASN A 31 9.99 14.35 -11.36
C ASN A 31 11.48 14.03 -11.08
N ASN A 32 11.89 14.06 -9.82
CA ASN A 32 13.28 13.84 -9.43
C ASN A 32 13.56 12.37 -9.04
N THR A 33 12.55 11.51 -9.03
CA THR A 33 12.72 10.11 -8.66
C THR A 33 13.18 9.32 -9.88
N ASN A 34 14.39 8.76 -9.81
CA ASN A 34 14.87 7.85 -10.83
C ASN A 34 14.11 6.52 -10.71
N TYR A 35 13.04 6.35 -11.48
CA TYR A 35 12.24 5.13 -11.41
C TYR A 35 13.09 3.90 -11.69
N LYS A 36 14.07 3.95 -12.60
CA LYS A 36 14.94 2.80 -12.90
C LYS A 36 15.68 2.29 -11.66
N GLU A 37 16.06 3.19 -10.76
CA GLU A 37 16.70 2.84 -9.49
C GLU A 37 15.73 2.16 -8.51
N LEU A 38 14.47 2.61 -8.43
CA LEU A 38 13.44 1.95 -7.61
C LEU A 38 13.27 0.47 -7.98
N TYR A 39 13.48 0.14 -9.25
CA TYR A 39 13.38 -1.23 -9.77
C TYR A 39 14.73 -1.95 -9.88
N ARG A 40 15.87 -1.31 -9.58
CA ARG A 40 17.22 -1.87 -9.79
C ARG A 40 17.42 -3.20 -9.08
N GLN A 41 16.94 -3.31 -7.84
CA GLN A 41 17.18 -4.48 -6.99
C GLN A 41 16.16 -5.61 -7.17
N ILE A 42 15.23 -5.51 -8.12
CA ILE A 42 14.27 -6.60 -8.37
C ILE A 42 15.00 -7.79 -8.97
N LYS A 43 15.23 -8.79 -8.13
CA LYS A 43 15.67 -10.12 -8.56
C LYS A 43 14.46 -10.93 -9.00
N VAL A 44 14.32 -11.13 -10.31
CA VAL A 44 13.34 -12.05 -10.87
C VAL A 44 13.88 -13.46 -10.69
N LYS A 45 13.34 -14.20 -9.71
CA LYS A 45 13.79 -15.57 -9.40
C LYS A 45 13.18 -16.63 -10.31
N ASN A 46 12.29 -16.28 -11.23
CA ASN A 46 11.48 -17.25 -11.98
C ASN A 46 11.34 -16.81 -13.44
N LYS A 47 11.48 -17.77 -14.36
CA LYS A 47 11.48 -17.58 -15.82
C LYS A 47 10.10 -17.23 -16.42
N SER A 48 9.00 -17.35 -15.66
CA SER A 48 7.65 -17.16 -16.21
C SER A 48 7.22 -15.71 -16.42
N TYR A 49 8.00 -14.73 -15.97
CA TYR A 49 7.80 -13.30 -16.25
C TYR A 49 9.12 -12.56 -16.14
N THR A 50 9.21 -11.41 -16.80
CA THR A 50 10.36 -10.53 -16.81
C THR A 50 10.25 -9.45 -15.74
N LYS A 51 11.34 -8.70 -15.55
CA LYS A 51 11.31 -7.49 -14.70
C LYS A 51 10.34 -6.45 -15.26
N ASN A 52 10.22 -6.34 -16.58
CA ASN A 52 9.33 -5.39 -17.24
C ASN A 52 7.86 -5.74 -17.01
N ASP A 53 7.52 -7.03 -16.99
CA ASP A 53 6.15 -7.46 -16.69
C ASP A 53 5.73 -7.02 -15.28
N LEU A 54 6.61 -7.20 -14.29
CA LEU A 54 6.37 -6.72 -12.93
C LEU A 54 6.22 -5.19 -12.83
N ILE A 55 6.99 -4.45 -13.64
CA ILE A 55 6.89 -2.98 -13.70
C ILE A 55 5.55 -2.58 -14.30
N ASN A 56 5.16 -3.17 -15.43
CA ASN A 56 3.92 -2.88 -16.12
C ASN A 56 2.71 -3.22 -15.25
N ASP A 57 2.70 -4.40 -14.62
CA ASP A 57 1.65 -4.80 -13.67
C ASP A 57 1.53 -3.82 -12.49
N GLN A 58 2.65 -3.29 -12.00
CA GLN A 58 2.64 -2.32 -10.92
C GLN A 58 2.16 -0.95 -11.38
N LYS A 59 2.53 -0.53 -12.59
CA LYS A 59 2.05 0.70 -13.21
C LYS A 59 0.53 0.70 -13.33
N ILE A 60 -0.02 -0.35 -13.94
CA ILE A 60 -1.45 -0.52 -14.17
C ILE A 60 -2.23 -0.53 -12.83
N ARG A 61 -1.73 -1.22 -11.79
CA ARG A 61 -2.33 -1.15 -10.45
C ARG A 61 -2.24 0.26 -9.84
N GLY A 62 -1.14 0.96 -10.08
CA GLY A 62 -0.96 2.35 -9.66
C GLY A 62 -1.99 3.28 -10.29
N GLU A 63 -2.25 3.10 -11.58
CA GLU A 63 -3.27 3.83 -12.34
C GLU A 63 -4.68 3.57 -11.79
N ASP A 64 -5.05 2.32 -11.46
CA ASP A 64 -6.38 2.06 -10.88
C ASP A 64 -6.57 2.76 -9.52
N VAL A 65 -5.56 2.69 -8.66
CA VAL A 65 -5.60 3.36 -7.35
C VAL A 65 -5.67 4.87 -7.56
N ALA A 66 -4.90 5.41 -8.50
CA ALA A 66 -4.93 6.81 -8.86
C ALA A 66 -6.29 7.25 -9.38
N GLN A 67 -6.98 6.43 -10.17
CA GLN A 67 -8.31 6.73 -10.68
C GLN A 67 -9.31 6.91 -9.53
N ILE A 68 -9.32 5.99 -8.56
CA ILE A 68 -10.18 6.07 -7.37
C ILE A 68 -9.80 7.29 -6.51
N MET A 69 -8.51 7.54 -6.31
CA MET A 69 -8.06 8.74 -5.60
C MET A 69 -8.44 10.03 -6.33
N CYS A 70 -8.50 10.03 -7.66
CA CYS A 70 -8.87 11.20 -8.45
C CYS A 70 -10.38 11.49 -8.46
N GLU A 71 -11.23 10.56 -8.01
CA GLU A 71 -12.65 10.80 -7.72
C GLU A 71 -12.81 11.66 -6.46
N ASP A 72 -12.02 11.38 -5.41
CA ASP A 72 -11.93 12.22 -4.21
C ASP A 72 -10.51 12.24 -3.63
N ILE A 73 -9.73 13.21 -4.09
CA ILE A 73 -8.31 13.37 -3.72
C ILE A 73 -8.10 13.76 -2.26
N ASN A 74 -9.15 14.20 -1.58
CA ASN A 74 -9.06 14.58 -0.17
C ASN A 74 -9.11 13.38 0.76
N ARG A 75 -9.61 12.24 0.28
CA ARG A 75 -9.55 10.96 0.99
C ARG A 75 -8.12 10.50 1.13
N LYS A 76 -7.85 9.88 2.28
CA LYS A 76 -6.54 9.33 2.58
C LYS A 76 -6.41 7.95 1.94
N LEU A 77 -5.27 7.68 1.34
CA LEU A 77 -4.85 6.33 0.98
C LEU A 77 -3.97 5.77 2.10
N ILE A 78 -4.34 4.63 2.67
CA ILE A 78 -3.42 3.81 3.47
C ILE A 78 -2.75 2.83 2.52
N LEU A 79 -1.46 3.03 2.28
CA LEU A 79 -0.67 2.26 1.33
C LEU A 79 0.11 1.16 2.07
N LEU A 80 -0.39 -0.07 1.98
CA LEU A 80 0.24 -1.27 2.54
C LEU A 80 1.07 -1.95 1.44
N ASP A 81 2.16 -1.30 1.05
CA ASP A 81 3.12 -1.81 0.06
C ASP A 81 4.50 -1.85 0.73
N GLY A 82 4.97 -3.05 1.08
CA GLY A 82 6.27 -3.28 1.73
C GLY A 82 7.46 -3.07 0.80
N SER A 83 7.41 -2.04 -0.06
CA SER A 83 8.44 -1.70 -1.03
C SER A 83 8.99 -0.30 -0.76
N VAL A 84 10.19 -0.04 -1.30
CA VAL A 84 10.93 1.24 -1.22
C VAL A 84 10.27 2.42 -1.96
N GLY A 85 8.93 2.47 -2.01
CA GLY A 85 8.18 3.53 -2.69
C GLY A 85 7.84 3.25 -4.15
N ARG A 86 7.97 2.02 -4.65
CA ARG A 86 7.62 1.69 -6.04
C ARG A 86 6.13 1.91 -6.33
N MET A 87 5.25 1.38 -5.47
CA MET A 87 3.82 1.58 -5.67
C MET A 87 3.43 3.04 -5.46
N LEU A 88 4.07 3.72 -4.49
CA LEU A 88 3.89 5.16 -4.29
C LEU A 88 4.20 5.95 -5.58
N TYR A 89 5.31 5.65 -6.24
CA TYR A 89 5.66 6.26 -7.51
C TYR A 89 4.60 6.03 -8.58
N GLN A 90 4.15 4.78 -8.78
CA GLN A 90 3.15 4.45 -9.79
C GLN A 90 1.78 5.10 -9.53
N ILE A 91 1.40 5.27 -8.26
CA ILE A 91 0.16 5.99 -7.91
C ILE A 91 0.31 7.48 -8.24
N LEU A 92 1.44 8.10 -7.90
CA LEU A 92 1.68 9.51 -8.23
C LEU A 92 1.78 9.74 -9.74
N ASP A 93 2.40 8.81 -10.48
CA ASP A 93 2.42 8.79 -11.94
C ASP A 93 0.99 8.75 -12.51
N GLY A 94 0.16 7.82 -12.04
CA GLY A 94 -1.25 7.74 -12.44
C GLY A 94 -2.02 9.02 -12.13
N ILE A 95 -1.85 9.62 -10.95
CA ILE A 95 -2.50 10.89 -10.61
C ILE A 95 -2.01 12.00 -11.54
N TYR A 96 -0.71 12.04 -11.85
CA TYR A 96 -0.14 13.02 -12.78
C TYR A 96 -0.74 12.89 -14.17
N LEU A 97 -0.88 11.68 -14.69
CA LEU A 97 -1.45 11.42 -16.01
C LEU A 97 -2.96 11.73 -16.08
N ILE A 98 -3.71 11.41 -15.03
CA ILE A 98 -5.18 11.60 -14.99
C ILE A 98 -5.55 13.06 -14.71
N LYS A 99 -5.00 13.65 -13.64
CA LYS A 99 -5.31 15.01 -13.17
C LYS A 99 -4.05 15.66 -12.56
N PRO A 100 -3.12 16.20 -13.39
CA PRO A 100 -1.81 16.70 -12.93
C PRO A 100 -1.89 17.70 -11.77
N LYS A 101 -2.91 18.57 -11.76
CA LYS A 101 -3.15 19.59 -10.73
C LYS A 101 -3.41 19.01 -9.33
N LEU A 102 -3.74 17.71 -9.24
CA LEU A 102 -4.10 17.03 -8.00
C LEU A 102 -2.92 16.30 -7.32
N ILE A 103 -1.79 16.10 -8.01
CA ILE A 103 -0.68 15.29 -7.47
C ILE A 103 -0.20 15.77 -6.09
N ASN A 104 -0.11 17.09 -5.88
CA ASN A 104 0.33 17.67 -4.61
C ASN A 104 -0.75 17.66 -3.52
N LYS A 105 -1.99 17.35 -3.87
CA LYS A 105 -3.12 17.24 -2.92
C LYS A 105 -3.30 15.83 -2.38
N ALA A 106 -2.64 14.83 -2.97
CA ALA A 106 -2.70 13.45 -2.50
C ALA A 106 -2.35 13.36 -1.01
N LYS A 107 -3.04 12.46 -0.29
CA LYS A 107 -2.77 12.19 1.14
C LYS A 107 -2.56 10.70 1.32
N ILE A 108 -1.30 10.30 1.47
CA ILE A 108 -0.90 8.90 1.53
C ILE A 108 -0.29 8.63 2.91
N ILE A 109 -0.66 7.51 3.52
CA ILE A 109 -0.13 7.04 4.79
C ILE A 109 0.53 5.69 4.54
N VAL A 110 1.79 5.56 4.96
CA VAL A 110 2.55 4.31 4.86
C VAL A 110 2.91 3.86 6.28
N PRO A 111 2.23 2.83 6.83
CA PRO A 111 2.68 2.21 8.07
C PRO A 111 3.96 1.42 7.84
N GLU A 112 4.91 1.57 8.76
CA GLU A 112 6.19 0.86 8.74
C GLU A 112 6.56 0.40 10.15
N ILE A 113 7.01 -0.86 10.26
CA ILE A 113 7.38 -1.49 11.54
C ILE A 113 8.90 -1.68 11.66
N ASP A 114 9.62 -1.64 10.55
CA ASP A 114 11.09 -1.65 10.53
C ASP A 114 11.63 -0.23 10.71
N ALA A 115 12.38 -0.01 11.79
CA ALA A 115 12.88 1.32 12.14
C ALA A 115 13.85 1.89 11.09
N LYS A 116 14.66 1.04 10.44
CA LYS A 116 15.61 1.49 9.42
C LYS A 116 14.86 1.91 8.16
N VAL A 117 13.92 1.09 7.70
CA VAL A 117 13.07 1.39 6.54
C VAL A 117 12.22 2.63 6.80
N HIS A 118 11.69 2.78 8.02
CA HIS A 118 10.93 3.98 8.41
C HIS A 118 11.76 5.26 8.27
N LEU A 119 13.01 5.25 8.77
CA LEU A 119 13.92 6.39 8.65
C LEU A 119 14.28 6.71 7.20
N GLU A 120 14.46 5.69 6.35
CA GLU A 120 14.66 5.88 4.92
C GLU A 120 13.44 6.50 4.24
N HIS A 121 12.24 6.01 4.55
CA HIS A 121 10.99 6.55 4.03
C HIS A 121 10.77 8.00 4.47
N LEU A 122 11.04 8.36 5.72
CA LEU A 122 10.92 9.75 6.20
C LEU A 122 11.81 10.72 5.39
N LYS A 123 13.04 10.31 5.10
CA LYS A 123 14.00 11.13 4.35
C LYS A 123 13.64 11.27 2.87
N ASN A 124 13.04 10.22 2.30
CA ASN A 124 12.88 10.12 0.86
C ASN A 124 11.48 10.48 0.39
N PHE A 125 10.40 10.07 1.07
CA PHE A 125 9.04 10.19 0.56
C PHE A 125 8.52 11.64 0.54
N PRO A 126 7.69 12.03 -0.44
CA PRO A 126 7.20 13.41 -0.56
C PRO A 126 6.32 13.84 0.61
N LYS A 127 6.10 15.14 0.74
CA LYS A 127 5.25 15.74 1.79
C LYS A 127 3.81 15.21 1.82
N SER A 128 3.26 14.77 0.69
CA SER A 128 1.95 14.11 0.62
C SER A 128 1.90 12.73 1.28
N CYS A 129 3.06 12.14 1.55
CA CYS A 129 3.21 10.80 2.10
C CYS A 129 3.69 10.89 3.55
N SER A 130 2.86 10.45 4.48
CA SER A 130 3.18 10.32 5.89
C SER A 130 3.60 8.88 6.18
N CYS A 131 4.90 8.62 6.31
CA CYS A 131 5.36 7.37 6.88
C CYS A 131 5.20 7.41 8.41
N VAL A 132 4.55 6.40 8.98
CA VAL A 132 4.26 6.30 10.41
C VAL A 132 4.87 5.02 10.98
N TYR A 133 5.55 5.12 12.13
CA TYR A 133 6.23 3.99 12.77
C TYR A 133 5.26 3.22 13.68
N GLU A 134 4.43 2.36 13.07
CA GLU A 134 3.37 1.63 13.78
C GLU A 134 2.88 0.42 12.96
N ASP A 135 2.27 -0.54 13.64
CA ASP A 135 1.62 -1.70 13.00
C ASP A 135 0.38 -1.26 12.21
N ILE A 136 0.12 -1.98 11.12
CA ILE A 136 -1.03 -1.78 10.22
C ILE A 136 -2.36 -1.68 10.96
N HIS A 137 -2.58 -2.49 12.00
CA HIS A 137 -3.80 -2.46 12.81
C HIS A 137 -3.97 -1.13 13.55
N VAL A 138 -2.88 -0.56 14.08
CA VAL A 138 -2.91 0.74 14.77
C VAL A 138 -3.24 1.86 13.79
N THR A 139 -2.63 1.85 12.61
CA THR A 139 -2.91 2.83 11.55
C THR A 139 -4.36 2.75 11.08
N ILE A 140 -4.86 1.54 10.78
CA ILE A 140 -6.26 1.38 10.35
C ILE A 140 -7.21 1.86 11.45
N ARG A 141 -6.99 1.47 12.71
CA ARG A 141 -7.78 1.96 13.86
C ARG A 141 -7.77 3.49 14.00
N LYS A 142 -6.67 4.15 13.67
CA LYS A 142 -6.55 5.62 13.79
C LYS A 142 -7.30 6.34 12.67
N TYR A 143 -7.31 5.79 11.47
CA TYR A 143 -7.77 6.48 10.27
C TYR A 143 -9.10 5.98 9.72
N HIS A 144 -9.64 4.82 10.14
CA HIS A 144 -10.85 4.23 9.53
C HIS A 144 -12.08 5.15 9.54
N ARG A 145 -12.27 5.97 10.58
CA ARG A 145 -13.38 6.94 10.68
C ARG A 145 -13.32 8.07 9.65
N GLN A 146 -12.17 8.25 8.98
CA GLN A 146 -11.97 9.25 7.94
C GLN A 146 -12.27 8.69 6.54
N ASN A 147 -12.91 7.52 6.47
CA ASN A 147 -13.24 6.81 5.25
C ASN A 147 -12.06 6.68 4.26
N PRO A 148 -10.92 6.12 4.70
CA PRO A 148 -9.75 5.99 3.84
C PRO A 148 -9.99 4.95 2.75
N ILE A 149 -9.27 5.09 1.65
CA ILE A 149 -9.02 4.00 0.71
C ILE A 149 -7.87 3.18 1.31
N VAL A 150 -7.99 1.87 1.36
CA VAL A 150 -6.89 0.99 1.77
C VAL A 150 -6.40 0.20 0.57
N TYR A 151 -5.10 0.28 0.27
CA TYR A 151 -4.46 -0.54 -0.75
C TYR A 151 -3.50 -1.52 -0.11
N ALA A 152 -3.60 -2.81 -0.44
CA ALA A 152 -2.68 -3.84 0.04
C ALA A 152 -2.09 -4.67 -1.10
N ASN A 153 -0.76 -4.74 -1.12
CA ASN A 153 -0.01 -5.54 -2.10
C ASN A 153 0.58 -6.79 -1.46
N PHE A 154 0.05 -7.96 -1.81
CA PHE A 154 0.53 -9.26 -1.34
C PHE A 154 1.47 -9.89 -2.38
N CYS A 155 2.70 -9.36 -2.46
CA CYS A 155 3.78 -10.01 -3.21
C CYS A 155 4.58 -11.02 -2.37
N LYS A 156 4.58 -10.86 -1.03
CA LYS A 156 5.50 -11.59 -0.11
C LYS A 156 4.93 -11.94 1.27
N ILE A 157 3.74 -11.48 1.65
CA ILE A 157 3.24 -11.65 3.02
C ILE A 157 2.38 -12.91 3.11
N GLU A 158 3.00 -14.01 3.53
CA GLU A 158 2.41 -15.24 4.11
C GLU A 158 1.22 -15.91 3.40
N GLY A 159 0.95 -15.57 2.13
CA GLY A 159 -0.17 -16.08 1.35
C GLY A 159 -1.51 -15.96 2.09
N ALA A 160 -2.12 -17.10 2.40
CA ALA A 160 -3.42 -17.17 3.07
C ALA A 160 -3.44 -16.58 4.49
N LYS A 161 -2.30 -16.55 5.21
CA LYS A 161 -2.25 -15.94 6.56
C LYS A 161 -2.35 -14.42 6.48
N GLY A 162 -1.65 -13.81 5.52
CA GLY A 162 -1.74 -12.36 5.24
C GLY A 162 -3.16 -11.94 4.88
N ILE A 163 -3.82 -12.69 3.99
CA ILE A 163 -5.23 -12.47 3.61
C ILE A 163 -6.17 -12.54 4.82
N ARG A 164 -6.01 -13.56 5.67
CA ARG A 164 -6.84 -13.71 6.88
C ARG A 164 -6.64 -12.57 7.86
N LYS A 165 -5.38 -12.20 8.14
CA LYS A 165 -5.05 -11.13 9.07
C LYS A 165 -5.59 -9.79 8.56
N ILE A 166 -5.34 -9.43 7.30
CA ILE A 166 -5.85 -8.18 6.75
C ILE A 166 -7.37 -8.20 6.65
N GLY A 167 -7.98 -9.32 6.26
CA GLY A 167 -9.43 -9.46 6.18
C GLY A 167 -10.11 -9.21 7.52
N ARG A 168 -9.57 -9.77 8.60
CA ARG A 168 -10.04 -9.46 9.95
C ARG A 168 -9.95 -7.97 10.26
N ILE A 169 -8.79 -7.35 10.06
CA ILE A 169 -8.60 -5.92 10.36
C ILE A 169 -9.56 -5.04 9.55
N ILE A 170 -9.70 -5.32 8.25
CA ILE A 170 -10.58 -4.57 7.34
C ILE A 170 -12.05 -4.70 7.76
N ASN A 171 -12.49 -5.91 8.13
CA ASN A 171 -13.86 -6.15 8.63
C ASN A 171 -14.11 -5.49 9.99
N ASP A 172 -13.19 -5.64 10.95
CA ASP A 172 -13.32 -5.14 12.33
C ASP A 172 -13.51 -3.61 12.35
N TYR A 173 -12.83 -2.89 11.45
CA TYR A 173 -12.93 -1.43 11.33
C TYR A 173 -13.87 -0.93 10.25
N GLY A 174 -14.42 -1.85 9.44
CA GLY A 174 -15.48 -1.53 8.53
C GLY A 174 -15.10 -0.63 7.35
N ILE A 175 -13.92 -0.84 6.78
CA ILE A 175 -13.39 -0.03 5.67
C ILE A 175 -14.33 -0.09 4.47
N GLN A 176 -14.66 1.05 3.87
CA GLN A 176 -15.62 1.08 2.75
C GLN A 176 -14.97 0.63 1.44
N ASP A 177 -13.81 1.19 1.10
CA ASP A 177 -13.09 0.92 -0.14
C ASP A 177 -11.73 0.27 0.16
N PHE A 178 -11.59 -0.98 -0.27
CA PHE A 178 -10.38 -1.76 -0.09
C PHE A 178 -9.94 -2.37 -1.41
N ILE A 179 -8.67 -2.18 -1.75
CA ILE A 179 -8.06 -2.68 -2.97
C ILE A 179 -6.96 -3.64 -2.55
N VAL A 180 -6.97 -4.84 -3.12
CA VAL A 180 -5.98 -5.85 -2.78
C VAL A 180 -5.47 -6.55 -4.03
N SER A 181 -4.14 -6.64 -4.14
CA SER A 181 -3.46 -7.26 -5.27
C SER A 181 -2.63 -8.45 -4.82
N PHE A 182 -2.68 -9.54 -5.59
CA PHE A 182 -1.96 -10.78 -5.34
C PHE A 182 -1.15 -11.18 -6.56
N LEU A 183 0.03 -11.73 -6.35
CA LEU A 183 0.72 -12.45 -7.41
C LEU A 183 -0.12 -13.69 -7.77
N ASN A 184 -0.46 -13.87 -9.04
CA ASN A 184 -1.33 -14.93 -9.59
C ASN A 184 -0.74 -16.36 -9.44
N ARG A 185 0.43 -16.50 -8.80
CA ARG A 185 1.07 -17.80 -8.58
C ARG A 185 0.43 -18.53 -7.40
N GLY A 186 -0.09 -19.72 -7.67
CA GLY A 186 -0.11 -20.81 -6.69
C GLY A 186 -1.14 -20.70 -5.58
N MET A 187 -2.21 -19.93 -5.77
CA MET A 187 -3.37 -19.99 -4.87
C MET A 187 -4.60 -20.46 -5.65
N PRO A 188 -4.75 -21.78 -5.92
CA PRO A 188 -5.97 -22.35 -6.52
C PRO A 188 -7.24 -21.95 -5.74
N THR A 189 -7.06 -21.59 -4.47
CA THR A 189 -8.10 -21.16 -3.54
C THR A 189 -8.15 -19.65 -3.32
N LEU A 190 -7.46 -18.82 -4.11
CA LEU A 190 -7.42 -17.36 -3.91
C LEU A 190 -8.83 -16.77 -3.90
N ASN A 191 -9.64 -17.10 -4.90
CA ASN A 191 -11.03 -16.65 -4.99
C ASN A 191 -11.83 -17.08 -3.75
N ASN A 192 -11.63 -18.31 -3.28
CA ASN A 192 -12.31 -18.83 -2.09
C ASN A 192 -11.84 -18.14 -0.81
N LEU A 193 -10.55 -17.86 -0.68
CA LEU A 193 -9.98 -17.13 0.46
C LEU A 193 -10.48 -15.69 0.49
N ILE A 194 -10.52 -15.03 -0.67
CA ILE A 194 -11.07 -13.69 -0.80
C ILE A 194 -12.56 -13.69 -0.49
N ALA A 195 -13.31 -14.64 -1.04
CA ALA A 195 -14.74 -14.79 -0.75
C ALA A 195 -14.99 -15.00 0.74
N LYS A 196 -14.22 -15.87 1.39
CA LYS A 196 -14.38 -16.19 2.81
C LYS A 196 -14.01 -15.02 3.74
N ASN A 197 -12.96 -14.28 3.45
CA ASN A 197 -12.47 -13.23 4.34
C ASN A 197 -13.11 -11.85 4.09
N PHE A 198 -13.78 -11.66 2.95
CA PHE A 198 -14.41 -10.40 2.56
C PHE A 198 -15.87 -10.61 2.12
N GLN A 199 -16.63 -11.41 2.87
CA GLN A 199 -18.03 -11.76 2.56
C GLN A 199 -18.96 -10.52 2.54
N ASN A 200 -18.63 -9.53 3.37
CA ASN A 200 -19.35 -8.27 3.50
C ASN A 200 -19.03 -7.26 2.39
N TYR A 201 -18.27 -7.67 1.37
CA TYR A 201 -17.85 -6.81 0.27
C TYR A 201 -18.37 -7.34 -1.07
N THR A 202 -18.85 -6.41 -1.88
CA THR A 202 -18.93 -6.57 -3.33
C THR A 202 -17.51 -6.53 -3.89
N ARG A 203 -17.21 -7.42 -4.83
CA ARG A 203 -15.85 -7.68 -5.29
C ARG A 203 -15.80 -7.67 -6.81
N THR A 204 -15.00 -6.75 -7.37
CA THR A 204 -14.67 -6.75 -8.79
C THR A 204 -13.26 -7.29 -8.96
N LYS A 205 -13.11 -8.42 -9.66
CA LYS A 205 -11.81 -9.05 -9.94
C LYS A 205 -11.27 -8.54 -11.28
N LEU A 206 -10.03 -8.08 -11.31
CA LEU A 206 -9.26 -7.83 -12.52
C LEU A 206 -8.08 -8.81 -12.58
N ASP A 207 -8.10 -9.70 -13.57
CA ASP A 207 -7.03 -10.66 -13.84
C ASP A 207 -6.11 -10.07 -14.93
N ARG A 208 -4.84 -9.85 -14.63
CA ARG A 208 -3.91 -9.14 -15.52
C ARG A 208 -2.62 -9.94 -15.76
N GLY A 209 -2.72 -11.26 -15.76
CA GLY A 209 -1.57 -12.13 -16.02
C GLY A 209 -0.83 -12.47 -14.73
N ASN A 210 0.20 -11.72 -14.34
CA ASN A 210 1.00 -12.08 -13.16
C ASN A 210 0.36 -11.64 -11.84
N PHE A 211 -0.57 -10.69 -11.88
CA PHE A 211 -1.30 -10.24 -10.71
C PHE A 211 -2.80 -10.32 -10.92
N VAL A 212 -3.50 -10.63 -9.83
CA VAL A 212 -4.95 -10.48 -9.70
C VAL A 212 -5.21 -9.36 -8.70
N THR A 213 -6.04 -8.39 -9.07
CA THR A 213 -6.48 -7.31 -8.19
C THR A 213 -7.96 -7.41 -7.93
N PHE A 214 -8.37 -7.22 -6.68
CA PHE A 214 -9.75 -7.15 -6.27
C PHE A 214 -10.06 -5.75 -5.76
N PHE A 215 -11.07 -5.13 -6.34
CA PHE A 215 -11.70 -3.91 -5.82
C PHE A 215 -12.86 -4.33 -4.95
N MET A 216 -12.81 -3.94 -3.69
CA MET A 216 -13.78 -4.32 -2.68
C MET A 216 -14.50 -3.09 -2.20
N LYS A 217 -15.83 -3.13 -2.32
CA LYS A 217 -16.73 -2.12 -1.78
C LYS A 217 -17.64 -2.78 -0.77
N ARG A 218 -17.74 -2.22 0.43
CA ARG A 218 -18.59 -2.79 1.48
C ARG A 218 -20.06 -2.76 1.03
N LYS A 219 -20.79 -3.85 1.32
CA LYS A 219 -22.24 -3.99 1.09
C LYS A 219 -23.05 -3.16 2.07
#